data_AF-A0A848D4E7-F1
#
_entry.id   AF-A0A848D4E7-F1
#
_cell.length_a   1.000
_cell.length_b   1.000
_cell.length_c   1.000
_cell.angle_alpha   90.00
_cell.angle_beta   90.00
_cell.angle_gamma   90.00
#
_symmetry.space_group_name_H-M   'P 1'
#
loop_
_entity.id
_entity.type
_entity.pdbx_description
1 polymer ?
#
loop_
_entity_poly.entity_id
_entity_poly.type
_entity_poly.pdbx_seq_one_letter_code
_entity_poly.pdbx_strand_id
1 'polypeptide(L)' 'MRKSPATAIQREVNKRKKSEWIESAWPVFKAERFEMAGALFDCEANAELTKQEVKQKLDAYLHPKEDKNVNSTN' A
#
# COMPACT_ATOMS: atom_id res chain seq x y z
N MET A 1 5.88 -2.60 36.13
CA MET A 1 5.21 -2.87 34.84
C MET A 1 6.21 -3.49 33.87
N ARG A 2 6.11 -4.80 33.59
CA ARG A 2 6.96 -5.47 32.59
C ARG A 2 6.37 -5.12 31.21
N LYS A 3 7.06 -4.28 30.44
CA LYS A 3 6.72 -4.04 29.03
C LYS A 3 7.05 -5.31 28.26
N SER A 4 6.03 -6.04 27.81
CA SER A 4 6.20 -7.26 27.01
C SER A 4 6.93 -6.94 25.70
N PRO A 5 7.98 -7.68 25.32
CA PRO A 5 8.70 -7.47 24.05
C PRO A 5 7.91 -7.92 22.81
N ALA A 6 6.74 -8.56 22.99
CA ALA A 6 5.90 -9.08 21.91
C ALA A 6 5.28 -8.00 21.00
N THR A 7 5.14 -6.75 21.46
CA THR A 7 4.55 -5.66 20.67
C THR A 7 5.52 -5.07 19.63
N ALA A 8 6.80 -5.47 19.63
CA ALA A 8 7.77 -5.03 18.63
C ALA A 8 7.82 -5.97 17.41
N ILE A 9 7.72 -7.29 17.63
CA ILE A 9 7.86 -8.30 16.56
C ILE A 9 6.63 -8.35 15.64
N GLN A 10 5.45 -7.95 16.12
CA GLN A 10 4.22 -7.91 15.32
C GLN A 10 4.12 -6.71 14.36
N ARG A 11 5.08 -5.78 14.39
CA ARG A 11 5.05 -4.56 13.55
C ARG A 11 5.51 -4.80 12.11
N GLU A 12 6.16 -5.93 11.81
CA GLU A 12 6.89 -6.09 10.55
C GLU A 12 6.42 -7.25 9.64
N VAL A 13 5.46 -8.07 10.07
CA VAL A 13 4.91 -9.13 9.19
C VAL A 13 3.37 -9.13 9.23
N ASN A 14 2.74 -7.95 9.17
CA ASN A 14 1.32 -7.87 8.81
C ASN A 14 1.22 -8.00 7.28
N LYS A 15 1.47 -9.21 6.77
CA LYS A 15 1.04 -9.58 5.43
C LYS A 15 -0.47 -9.78 5.48
N ARG A 16 -1.19 -9.07 4.62
CA ARG A 16 -2.65 -9.16 4.49
C ARG A 16 -3.00 -9.33 3.03
N LYS A 17 -4.17 -9.90 2.77
CA LYS A 17 -4.68 -10.06 1.43
C LYS A 17 -5.05 -8.71 0.81
N LYS A 18 -5.08 -8.64 -0.52
CA LYS A 18 -5.54 -7.47 -1.29
C LYS A 18 -6.89 -6.94 -0.78
N SER A 19 -7.87 -7.81 -0.56
CA SER A 19 -9.21 -7.42 -0.07
C SER A 19 -9.15 -6.77 1.31
N GLU A 20 -8.37 -7.34 2.22
CA GLU A 20 -8.21 -6.80 3.58
C GLU A 20 -7.53 -5.43 3.57
N TRP A 21 -6.58 -5.20 2.65
CA TRP A 21 -5.99 -3.88 2.45
C TRP A 21 -6.98 -2.86 1.92
N ILE A 22 -7.85 -3.25 0.98
CA ILE A 22 -8.92 -2.39 0.46
C ILE A 22 -9.90 -2.01 1.57
N GLU A 23 -10.33 -2.97 2.40
CA GLU A 23 -11.25 -2.71 3.52
C GLU A 23 -10.63 -1.80 4.59
N SER A 24 -9.31 -1.95 4.82
CA SER A 24 -8.55 -1.18 5.81
C SER A 24 -7.84 0.07 5.25
N ALA A 25 -8.17 0.50 4.02
CA ALA A 25 -7.55 1.64 3.35
C ALA A 25 -7.59 2.93 4.19
N TRP A 26 -8.77 3.30 4.67
CA TRP A 26 -8.97 4.49 5.51
C TRP A 26 -8.24 4.41 6.86
N PRO A 27 -8.46 3.39 7.72
CA PRO A 27 -7.84 3.35 9.04
C PRO A 27 -6.31 3.17 9.03
N VAL A 28 -5.72 2.66 7.94
CA VAL A 28 -4.27 2.40 7.88
C VAL A 28 -3.50 3.45 7.09
N PHE A 29 -4.05 3.92 5.96
CA PHE A 29 -3.36 4.80 5.01
C PHE A 29 -4.03 6.16 4.83
N LYS A 30 -5.23 6.37 5.40
CA LYS A 30 -6.07 7.55 5.14
C LYS A 30 -6.39 7.74 3.65
N ALA A 31 -6.53 6.63 2.94
CA ALA A 31 -6.92 6.59 1.54
C ALA A 31 -8.30 5.94 1.40
N GLU A 32 -8.98 6.26 0.31
CA GLU A 32 -10.26 5.69 -0.02
C GLU A 32 -10.12 4.23 -0.52
N ARG A 33 -11.18 3.44 -0.38
CA ARG A 33 -11.16 2.03 -0.83
C ARG A 33 -10.92 1.90 -2.34
N PHE A 34 -11.48 2.82 -3.12
CA PHE A 34 -11.32 2.82 -4.57
C PHE A 34 -9.89 3.22 -4.98
N GLU A 35 -9.22 4.09 -4.24
CA GLU A 35 -7.81 4.44 -4.45
C GLU A 35 -6.92 3.23 -4.16
N MET A 36 -7.17 2.55 -3.04
CA MET A 36 -6.45 1.32 -2.70
C MET A 36 -6.69 0.21 -3.73
N ALA A 37 -7.94 0.05 -4.20
CA ALA A 37 -8.28 -0.93 -5.22
C ALA A 37 -7.58 -0.64 -6.55
N GLY A 38 -7.48 0.64 -6.94
CA GLY A 38 -6.72 1.09 -8.10
C GLY A 38 -5.21 0.85 -7.94
N ALA A 39 -4.65 1.22 -6.79
CA ALA A 39 -3.22 1.02 -6.48
C ALA A 39 -2.81 -0.47 -6.47
N LEU A 40 -3.73 -1.35 -6.09
CA LEU A 40 -3.53 -2.80 -6.05
C LEU A 40 -4.13 -3.51 -7.27
N PHE A 41 -4.55 -2.79 -8.32
CA PHE A 41 -5.25 -3.38 -9.47
C PHE A 41 -4.46 -4.53 -10.09
N ASP A 42 -3.16 -4.32 -10.33
CA ASP A 42 -2.23 -5.31 -10.90
C ASP A 42 -1.82 -6.43 -9.94
N CYS A 43 -2.20 -6.36 -8.66
CA CYS A 43 -1.95 -7.44 -7.72
C CYS A 43 -3.03 -8.52 -7.83
N GLU A 44 -2.62 -9.78 -7.79
CA GLU A 44 -3.54 -10.91 -7.73
C GLU A 44 -4.51 -10.80 -6.54
N ALA A 45 -5.73 -11.33 -6.68
CA ALA A 45 -6.76 -11.27 -5.64
C ALA A 45 -6.30 -11.91 -4.31
N ASN A 46 -5.50 -12.96 -4.41
CA ASN A 46 -4.95 -13.71 -3.27
C ASN A 46 -3.55 -13.24 -2.86
N ALA A 47 -3.05 -12.13 -3.42
CA ALA A 47 -1.73 -11.61 -3.08
C ALA A 47 -1.67 -11.20 -1.61
N GLU A 48 -0.68 -11.74 -0.90
CA GLU A 48 -0.34 -11.33 0.46
C GLU A 48 0.72 -10.23 0.40
N LEU A 49 0.29 -9.00 0.72
CA LEU A 49 1.15 -7.82 0.65
C LEU A 49 1.47 -7.34 2.05
N THR A 50 2.70 -6.89 2.24
CA THR A 50 3.11 -6.17 3.45
C THR A 50 2.59 -4.74 3.40
N LYS A 51 2.48 -4.10 4.59
CA LYS A 51 2.10 -2.69 4.69
C LYS A 51 2.99 -1.77 3.85
N GLN A 52 4.29 -2.07 3.78
CA GLN A 52 5.26 -1.25 3.06
C GLN A 52 5.05 -1.33 1.54
N GLU A 53 4.84 -2.52 1.00
CA GLU A 53 4.56 -2.71 -0.44
C GLU A 53 3.28 -2.00 -0.85
N VAL A 54 2.22 -2.13 -0.03
CA VAL A 54 0.95 -1.42 -0.26
C VAL A 54 1.16 0.08 -0.22
N LYS A 55 1.93 0.60 0.74
CA LYS A 55 2.24 2.04 0.81
C LYS A 55 2.93 2.52 -0.45
N GLN A 56 3.95 1.80 -0.93
CA GLN A 56 4.71 2.18 -2.13
C GLN A 56 3.81 2.20 -3.38
N LYS A 57 2.97 1.18 -3.54
CA LYS A 57 2.01 1.10 -4.65
C LYS A 57 0.97 2.22 -4.59
N LEU A 58 0.42 2.48 -3.41
CA LEU A 58 -0.56 3.55 -3.19
C LEU A 58 0.04 4.94 -3.44
N ASP A 59 1.24 5.19 -2.93
CA ASP A 59 1.95 6.45 -3.16
C ASP A 59 2.21 6.67 -4.66
N ALA A 60 2.63 5.63 -5.38
CA ALA A 60 2.86 5.69 -6.83
C ALA A 60 1.57 5.89 -7.64
N TYR A 61 0.45 5.33 -7.17
CA TYR A 61 -0.86 5.49 -7.82
C TYR A 61 -1.44 6.89 -7.61
N LEU A 62 -1.31 7.45 -6.41
CA LEU A 62 -1.84 8.78 -6.06
C LEU A 62 -0.94 9.93 -6.53
N HIS A 63 0.37 9.68 -6.57
CA HIS A 63 1.37 10.64 -7.00
C HIS A 63 2.21 10.03 -8.13
N PRO A 64 1.61 9.78 -9.30
CA PRO A 64 2.35 9.32 -10.45
C PRO A 64 3.46 10.34 -10.71
N LYS A 65 4.71 9.89 -10.72
CA LYS A 65 5.81 10.76 -11.12
C LYS A 65 5.52 11.15 -12.56
N GLU A 66 5.23 12.43 -12.77
CA GLU A 66 5.27 13.00 -14.11
C GLU A 66 6.70 12.85 -14.61
N ASP A 67 6.99 11.77 -15.32
CA ASP A 67 8.15 11.74 -16.20
C ASP A 67 7.85 12.78 -17.29
N LYS A 68 8.27 14.02 -17.04
CA LYS A 68 8.30 15.15 -17.99
C LYS A 68 9.30 14.88 -19.11
N ASN A 69 9.26 13.70 -19.72
CA ASN A 69 9.96 13.39 -20.95
C ASN A 69 8.97 12.85 -21.98
N VAL A 70 8.04 13.71 -22.39
CA VAL A 70 7.32 13.53 -23.65
C VAL A 70 7.72 14.71 -24.55
N ASN A 71 8.80 14.46 -25.28
CA ASN A 71 9.22 15.09 -26.54
C ASN A 71 9.53 16.61 -26.56
N SER A 72 10.74 16.98 -26.15
CA SER A 72 11.50 18.03 -26.86
C SER A 72 12.32 17.37 -27.96
N THR A 73 11.83 17.33 -29.20
CA THR A 73 12.67 17.18 -30.40
C THR A 73 11.98 17.84 -31.59
N ASN A 74 12.44 19.07 -31.84
CA ASN A 74 12.62 19.81 -33.10
C ASN A 74 11.51 19.78 -34.17
#